data_AF-A0A6M3LNF5-F1
#
_entry.id   AF-A0A6M3LNF5-F1
#
_cell.length_a   1.000
_cell.length_b   1.000
_cell.length_c   1.000
_cell.angle_alpha   90.00
_cell.angle_beta   90.00
_cell.angle_gamma   90.00
#
_symmetry.space_group_name_H-M   'P 1'
#
loop_
_entity.id
_entity.type
_entity.pdbx_description
1 polymer ?
#
loop_
_entity_poly.entity_id
_entity_poly.type
_entity_poly.pdbx_seq_one_letter_code
_entity_poly.pdbx_strand_id
1 'polypeptide(L)'
;MNLSDEDKANPVLYRLYWRYCLTDILQKLGFEATRTHKEYLHEFHKRVLNYKSTKGMTHEKMGLFIAEVCLFWAEHGIFIRTKKNQPIKIQELPLSVCWKWL
;
A
#
# COMPACT_ATOMS: atom_id res chain seq x y z
N MET A 1 8.42 -12.69 -23.75
CA MET A 1 7.04 -13.21 -23.65
C MET A 1 6.16 -12.01 -23.35
N ASN A 2 5.33 -11.57 -24.31
CA ASN A 2 4.42 -10.45 -24.08
C ASN A 2 3.29 -10.96 -23.18
N LEU A 3 3.17 -10.39 -21.98
CA LEU A 3 2.04 -10.65 -21.09
C LEU A 3 0.75 -10.23 -21.80
N SER A 4 -0.29 -11.05 -21.72
CA SER A 4 -1.61 -10.64 -22.21
C SER A 4 -2.09 -9.44 -21.37
N ASP A 5 -2.92 -8.58 -21.94
CA ASP A 5 -3.47 -7.43 -21.18
C ASP A 5 -4.30 -7.89 -19.96
N GLU A 6 -4.79 -9.13 -19.97
CA GLU A 6 -5.52 -9.77 -18.86
C GLU A 6 -4.61 -10.17 -17.69
N ASP A 7 -3.33 -10.43 -17.96
CA ASP A 7 -2.37 -10.77 -16.89
C ASP A 7 -1.97 -9.53 -16.09
N LYS A 8 -2.07 -8.32 -16.67
CA LYS A 8 -1.65 -7.06 -16.04
C LYS A 8 -2.49 -6.79 -14.79
N ALA A 9 -1.83 -6.28 -13.76
CA ALA A 9 -2.49 -5.96 -12.51
C ALA A 9 -3.65 -4.99 -12.69
N ASN A 10 -4.79 -5.33 -12.10
CA ASN A 10 -5.99 -4.52 -12.15
C ASN A 10 -5.67 -3.11 -11.61
N PRO A 11 -6.08 -2.03 -12.30
CA PRO A 11 -5.88 -0.65 -11.83
C PRO A 11 -6.36 -0.40 -10.39
N VAL A 12 -7.29 -1.20 -9.87
CA VAL A 12 -7.73 -1.19 -8.47
C VAL A 12 -6.56 -1.41 -7.49
N LEU A 13 -5.62 -2.32 -7.77
CA LEU A 13 -4.48 -2.59 -6.89
C LEU A 13 -3.53 -1.38 -6.81
N TYR A 14 -3.25 -0.75 -7.95
CA TYR A 14 -2.46 0.48 -7.97
C TYR A 14 -3.17 1.60 -7.22
N ARG A 15 -4.50 1.73 -7.37
CA ARG A 15 -5.28 2.71 -6.59
C ARG A 15 -5.22 2.41 -5.09
N LEU A 16 -5.33 1.15 -4.69
CA LEU A 16 -5.25 0.75 -3.28
C LEU A 16 -3.90 1.17 -2.69
N TYR A 17 -2.82 0.81 -3.38
CA TYR A 17 -1.46 1.15 -2.99
C TYR A 17 -1.19 2.65 -2.95
N TRP A 18 -1.39 3.36 -4.07
CA TRP A 18 -1.03 4.78 -4.19
C TRP A 18 -1.96 5.72 -3.41
N ARG A 19 -3.23 5.35 -3.24
CA ARG A 19 -4.22 6.20 -2.57
C ARG A 19 -4.27 5.96 -1.07
N TYR A 20 -4.22 4.70 -0.62
CA TYR A 20 -4.41 4.37 0.79
C TYR A 20 -3.09 4.02 1.45
N CYS A 21 -2.40 2.97 0.97
CA CYS A 21 -1.19 2.47 1.62
C CYS A 21 -0.13 3.56 1.82
N LEU A 22 0.26 4.24 0.74
CA LEU A 22 1.28 5.29 0.82
C LEU A 22 0.85 6.48 1.67
N THR A 23 -0.45 6.83 1.64
CA THR A 23 -0.97 7.94 2.44
C THR A 23 -0.88 7.63 3.92
N ASP A 24 -1.30 6.43 4.33
CA ASP A 24 -1.33 6.02 5.73
C ASP A 24 0.09 5.91 6.30
N ILE A 25 1.01 5.33 5.53
CA ILE A 25 2.42 5.23 5.90
C ILE A 25 3.02 6.64 6.07
N LEU A 26 2.88 7.52 5.06
CA LEU A 26 3.45 8.87 5.12
C LEU A 26 2.92 9.65 6.32
N GLN A 27 1.61 9.60 6.56
CA GLN A 27 1.02 10.27 7.72
C GLN A 27 1.55 9.73 9.04
N LYS A 28 1.75 8.41 9.16
CA LYS A 28 2.29 7.81 10.37
C LYS A 28 3.77 8.17 10.58
N LEU A 29 4.51 8.35 9.50
CA LEU A 29 5.89 8.85 9.51
C LEU A 29 5.98 10.38 9.69
N GLY A 30 4.85 11.09 9.80
CA GLY A 30 4.82 12.55 10.01
C GLY A 30 5.01 13.38 8.74
N PHE A 31 4.85 12.79 7.55
CA PHE A 31 4.94 13.48 6.26
C PHE A 31 3.56 13.75 5.65
N GLU A 32 3.46 14.83 4.87
CA GLU A 32 2.30 15.05 4.01
C GLU A 32 2.27 14.04 2.85
N ALA A 33 1.08 13.57 2.48
CA ALA A 33 0.89 12.60 1.41
C ALA A 33 0.88 13.22 0.00
N THR A 34 1.85 14.08 -0.30
CA THR A 34 2.03 14.71 -1.62
C THR A 34 2.42 13.67 -2.67
N ARG A 35 2.25 14.01 -3.96
CA ARG A 35 2.69 13.12 -5.06
C ARG A 35 4.18 12.78 -4.95
N THR A 36 5.03 13.77 -4.70
CA THR A 36 6.47 13.61 -4.57
C THR A 36 6.86 12.68 -3.41
N HIS A 37 6.27 12.86 -2.23
CA HIS A 37 6.56 11.97 -1.09
C HIS A 37 6.10 10.53 -1.35
N LYS A 38 4.97 10.35 -2.04
CA LYS A 38 4.51 9.02 -2.46
C LYS A 38 5.46 8.38 -3.46
N GLU A 39 5.99 9.14 -4.41
CA GLU A 39 6.99 8.65 -5.35
C GLU A 39 8.28 8.22 -4.63
N TYR A 40 8.79 9.03 -3.70
CA TYR A 40 9.95 8.64 -2.88
C TYR A 40 9.71 7.40 -2.04
N LEU A 41 8.55 7.31 -1.38
CA LEU A 41 8.20 6.14 -0.59
C LEU A 41 8.02 4.89 -1.47
N HIS A 42 7.49 5.04 -2.68
CA HIS A 42 7.39 3.94 -3.64
C HIS A 42 8.76 3.44 -4.10
N GLU A 43 9.69 4.34 -4.42
CA GLU A 43 11.07 3.96 -4.77
C GLU A 43 11.78 3.29 -3.59
N PHE A 44 11.55 3.77 -2.37
CA PHE A 44 12.04 3.13 -1.15
C PHE A 44 11.53 1.69 -1.02
N HIS A 45 10.22 1.44 -1.16
CA HIS A 45 9.66 0.09 -1.09
C HIS A 45 10.26 -0.84 -2.14
N LYS A 46 10.37 -0.37 -3.38
CA LYS A 46 10.99 -1.15 -4.46
C LYS A 46 12.41 -1.56 -4.10
N ARG A 47 13.22 -0.65 -3.56
CA ARG A 47 14.61 -0.94 -3.19
C ARG A 47 14.69 -1.93 -2.03
N VAL A 48 13.91 -1.72 -0.96
CA VAL A 48 13.97 -2.56 0.24
C VAL A 48 13.42 -3.96 -0.01
N LEU A 49 12.37 -4.07 -0.82
CA LEU A 49 11.73 -5.34 -1.18
C LEU A 49 12.32 -5.97 -2.45
N ASN A 50 13.43 -5.42 -2.98
CA ASN A 50 14.15 -5.94 -4.15
C ASN A 50 13.30 -6.06 -5.45
N TYR A 51 12.42 -5.09 -5.71
CA TYR A 51 11.66 -4.96 -6.95
C TYR A 51 12.29 -3.93 -7.90
N LYS A 52 12.57 -4.33 -9.14
CA LYS A 52 13.10 -3.40 -10.17
C LYS A 52 12.06 -2.38 -10.65
N SER A 53 10.81 -2.79 -10.80
CA SER A 53 9.70 -1.97 -11.30
C SER A 53 8.38 -2.62 -10.94
N THR A 54 7.35 -1.84 -10.66
CA THR A 54 5.97 -2.32 -10.53
C THR A 54 5.13 -2.12 -11.79
N LYS A 55 5.66 -1.41 -12.80
CA LYS A 55 4.95 -1.12 -14.05
C LYS A 55 4.76 -2.39 -14.87
N GLY A 56 3.51 -2.67 -15.24
CA GLY A 56 3.18 -3.82 -16.09
C GLY A 56 3.33 -5.17 -15.39
N MET A 57 3.40 -5.17 -14.05
CA MET A 57 3.35 -6.40 -13.27
C MET A 57 2.02 -7.12 -13.45
N THR A 58 2.07 -8.43 -13.25
CA THR A 58 0.85 -9.23 -13.19
C THR A 58 0.05 -8.92 -11.93
N HIS A 59 -1.25 -9.24 -11.93
CA HIS A 59 -2.11 -9.05 -10.75
C HIS A 59 -1.52 -9.70 -9.49
N GLU A 60 -1.06 -10.94 -9.63
CA GLU A 60 -0.41 -11.70 -8.55
C GLU A 60 0.85 -11.00 -8.04
N LYS A 61 1.75 -10.59 -8.94
CA LYS A 61 3.01 -9.92 -8.54
C LYS A 61 2.78 -8.58 -7.87
N MET A 62 1.82 -7.79 -8.35
CA MET A 62 1.45 -6.53 -7.71
C MET A 62 0.76 -6.77 -6.36
N GLY A 63 -0.08 -7.80 -6.26
CA GLY A 63 -0.69 -8.23 -5.01
C GLY A 63 0.35 -8.62 -3.96
N LEU A 64 1.35 -9.42 -4.35
CA LEU A 64 2.47 -9.81 -3.50
C LEU A 64 3.28 -8.59 -3.05
N PHE A 65 3.63 -7.69 -3.97
CA PHE A 65 4.34 -6.44 -3.64
C PHE A 65 3.58 -5.63 -2.57
N ILE A 66 2.25 -5.47 -2.72
CA ILE A 66 1.44 -4.74 -1.74
C ILE A 66 1.41 -5.47 -0.40
N ALA A 67 1.29 -6.80 -0.40
CA ALA A 67 1.29 -7.60 0.82
C ALA A 67 2.62 -7.46 1.58
N GLU A 68 3.75 -7.53 0.88
CA GLU A 68 5.08 -7.35 1.47
C GLU A 68 5.28 -5.93 2.02
N VAL A 69 4.79 -4.90 1.34
CA VAL A 69 4.77 -3.53 1.89
C VAL A 69 3.97 -3.46 3.19
N CYS A 70 2.78 -4.07 3.22
CA CYS A 70 1.95 -4.09 4.43
C CYS A 70 2.63 -4.84 5.59
N LEU A 71 3.27 -5.98 5.32
CA LEU A 71 4.01 -6.74 6.32
C LEU A 71 5.21 -5.95 6.85
N PHE A 72 6.02 -5.38 5.96
CA PHE A 72 7.18 -4.56 6.31
C PHE A 72 6.80 -3.44 7.30
N TRP A 73 5.71 -2.73 7.04
CA TRP A 73 5.27 -1.64 7.90
C TRP A 73 4.55 -2.10 9.17
N ALA A 74 3.85 -3.24 9.12
CA ALA A 74 3.26 -3.83 10.31
C ALA A 74 4.32 -4.19 11.36
N GLU A 75 5.48 -4.70 10.95
CA GLU A 75 6.63 -4.96 11.82
C GLU A 75 7.16 -3.69 12.51
N HIS A 76 6.93 -2.53 11.90
CA HIS A 76 7.28 -1.21 12.45
C HIS A 76 6.10 -0.54 13.18
N GLY A 77 5.02 -1.26 13.45
CA GLY A 77 3.83 -0.74 14.13
C GLY A 77 3.02 0.26 13.30
N ILE A 78 3.21 0.31 11.98
CA ILE A 78 2.45 1.15 11.06
C ILE A 78 1.34 0.33 10.43
N PHE A 79 0.10 0.68 10.78
CA PHE A 79 -1.08 0.05 10.21
C PHE A 79 -1.52 0.75 8.92
N ILE A 80 -1.94 -0.05 7.95
CA ILE A 80 -2.37 0.41 6.63
C ILE A 80 -3.83 0.00 6.40
N ARG A 81 -4.66 0.94 5.94
CA ARG A 81 -6.05 0.64 5.59
C ARG A 81 -6.13 -0.15 4.29
N THR A 82 -7.02 -1.13 4.30
CA THR A 82 -7.32 -2.00 3.17
C THR A 82 -8.66 -1.68 2.50
N LYS A 83 -9.52 -0.89 3.15
CA LYS A 83 -10.83 -0.45 2.62
C LYS A 83 -10.96 1.08 2.72
N LYS A 84 -11.59 1.71 1.71
CA LYS A 84 -11.79 3.17 1.63
C LYS A 84 -12.54 3.76 2.84
N ASN A 85 -13.48 2.99 3.39
CA ASN A 85 -14.34 3.40 4.49
C ASN A 85 -13.67 3.30 5.87
N GLN A 86 -12.48 2.68 5.96
CA GLN A 86 -11.73 2.67 7.21
C GLN A 86 -11.21 4.08 7.52
N PRO A 87 -11.41 4.58 8.76
CA PRO A 87 -10.90 5.88 9.16
C PRO A 87 -9.37 5.88 9.18
N ILE A 88 -8.76 7.01 8.84
CA ILE A 88 -7.33 7.25 9.07
C ILE A 88 -7.05 7.01 10.56
N LYS A 89 -5.91 6.37 10.87
CA LYS A 89 -5.52 6.00 12.25
C LYS A 89 -6.48 5.01 12.92
N ILE A 90 -7.15 4.14 12.16
CA ILE A 90 -8.01 3.08 12.72
C ILE A 90 -7.29 2.25 13.80
N GLN A 91 -5.98 2.05 13.70
CA GLN A 91 -5.17 1.37 14.71
C GLN A 91 -5.06 2.09 16.05
N GLU A 92 -5.36 3.39 16.10
CA GLU A 92 -5.35 4.20 17.32
C GLU A 92 -6.75 4.24 17.97
N LEU A 93 -7.76 3.66 17.33
CA LEU A 93 -9.13 3.63 17.84
C LEU A 93 -9.34 2.44 18.79
N PRO A 94 -10.26 2.57 19.77
CA PRO A 94 -10.66 1.45 20.61
C PRO A 94 -11.18 0.27 19.78
N LEU A 95 -10.87 -0.96 20.20
CA LEU A 95 -11.28 -2.18 19.48
C LEU A 95 -12.79 -2.24 19.22
N SER A 96 -13.61 -1.78 20.17
CA SER A 96 -15.07 -1.69 20.05
C SER A 96 -15.55 -0.81 18.89
N VAL A 97 -14.74 0.18 18.49
CA VAL A 97 -14.98 1.04 17.32
C VAL A 97 -14.50 0.36 16.04
N CYS A 98 -13.35 -0.31 16.09
CA CYS A 98 -12.74 -1.00 14.96
C CYS A 98 -13.53 -2.22 14.47
N TRP A 99 -14.23 -2.92 15.38
CA TRP A 99 -14.96 -4.15 15.08
C TRP A 99 -16.00 -4.01 13.96
N LYS A 100 -16.53 -2.80 13.75
CA LYS A 100 -17.51 -2.53 12.68
C LYS A 100 -16.93 -2.53 11.27
N TRP A 101 -15.60 -2.62 11.13
CA TRP A 101 -14.86 -2.49 9.88
C TRP A 101 -14.04 -3.72 9.47
N LEU A 102 -13.86 -4.67 10.40
CA LEU A 102 -13.29 -5.99 10.15
C LEU A 102 -14.32 -6.78 9.33
#